data_AF-A0A7S2MEU7-F1
#
_entry.id   AF-A0A7S2MEU7-F1
#
_cell.length_a   1.000
_cell.length_b   1.000
_cell.length_c   1.000
_cell.angle_alpha   90.00
_cell.angle_beta   90.00
_cell.angle_gamma   90.00
#
_symmetry.space_group_name_H-M   'P 1'
#
loop_
_entity.id
_entity.type
_entity.pdbx_description
1 polymer ?
#
loop_
_entity_poly.entity_id
_entity_poly.type
_entity_poly.pdbx_seq_one_letter_code
_entity_poly.pdbx_strand_id
1 'polypeptide(L)'
;GVFEALAYALAVCVAAQGMRYPASQDHAAMMVGLTGGLLVIPCWAYSTALHVKTRGGDENLFMVLSNALIALTMAPLAIAHDSRLIGFCAVAALYGAMGFVFLAFGMGFLIGFQGRDALHRCLACSVLLVLLFVGLRVVGFSPAYLRPFSTGAMCLGNVMYFLAMLILSSKYQPRGASYKVRNGAMLASLLAALLVGNVYALPSMSNTACVFLVLWGMEKELEVDWGGIGIVVLFANFVAMYFMAHHLHTHPELVTSMFNPEGLFV
;
A
#
# COMPACT_ATOMS: atom_id res chain seq x y z
N GLY A 1 -1.97 -9.58 -32.53
CA GLY A 1 -2.18 -8.98 -33.88
C GLY A 1 -1.20 -7.86 -34.15
N VAL A 2 -1.04 -7.38 -35.39
CA VAL A 2 -0.06 -6.31 -35.72
C VAL A 2 -0.31 -5.03 -34.90
N PHE A 3 -1.57 -4.63 -34.72
CA PHE A 3 -1.94 -3.45 -33.92
C PHE A 3 -1.59 -3.59 -32.42
N GLU A 4 -1.74 -4.78 -31.86
CA GLU A 4 -1.37 -5.09 -30.48
C GLU A 4 0.14 -4.91 -30.26
N ALA A 5 0.95 -5.49 -31.14
CA ALA A 5 2.40 -5.35 -31.09
C ALA A 5 2.84 -3.88 -31.24
N LEU A 6 2.21 -3.13 -32.14
CA LEU A 6 2.48 -1.70 -32.32
C LEU A 6 2.11 -0.88 -31.08
N ALA A 7 1.01 -1.21 -30.40
CA ALA A 7 0.59 -0.51 -29.18
C ALA A 7 1.60 -0.69 -28.05
N TYR A 8 2.07 -1.93 -27.81
CA TYR A 8 3.13 -2.19 -26.84
C TYR A 8 4.46 -1.55 -27.23
N ALA A 9 4.84 -1.61 -28.51
CA ALA A 9 6.04 -0.96 -29.00
C ALA A 9 5.99 0.56 -28.77
N LEU A 10 4.83 1.19 -29.01
CA LEU A 10 4.62 2.61 -28.74
C LEU A 10 4.79 2.93 -27.25
N ALA A 11 4.17 2.14 -26.36
CA ALA A 11 4.31 2.31 -24.91
C ALA A 11 5.77 2.25 -24.46
N VAL A 12 6.52 1.25 -24.96
CA VAL A 12 7.96 1.10 -24.69
C VAL A 12 8.77 2.26 -25.28
N CYS A 13 8.46 2.71 -26.50
CA CYS A 13 9.12 3.86 -27.11
C CYS A 13 8.90 5.15 -26.32
N VAL A 14 7.68 5.40 -25.83
CA VAL A 14 7.38 6.56 -24.97
C VAL A 14 8.16 6.47 -23.66
N ALA A 15 8.18 5.30 -23.03
CA ALA A 15 8.95 5.08 -21.81
C ALA A 15 10.46 5.30 -22.04
N ALA A 16 11.00 4.76 -23.13
CA ALA A 16 12.40 4.92 -23.52
C ALA A 16 12.76 6.36 -23.88
N GLN A 17 11.81 7.12 -24.46
CA GLN A 17 12.00 8.53 -24.74
C GLN A 17 12.18 9.33 -23.44
N GLY A 18 11.48 8.96 -22.36
CA GLY A 18 11.69 9.54 -21.04
C GLY A 18 13.15 9.47 -20.58
N MET A 19 13.85 8.37 -20.87
CA MET A 19 15.27 8.20 -20.51
C MET A 19 16.25 9.03 -21.34
N ARG A 20 15.80 9.67 -22.43
CA ARG A 20 16.64 10.46 -23.34
C ARG A 20 16.53 11.96 -23.13
N TYR A 21 15.71 12.40 -22.18
CA TYR A 21 15.59 13.81 -21.85
C TYR A 21 16.91 14.37 -21.27
N PRO A 22 17.23 15.65 -21.52
CA PRO A 22 18.36 16.30 -20.87
C PRO A 22 18.19 16.31 -19.35
N ALA A 23 19.30 16.22 -18.60
CA ALA A 23 19.30 16.27 -17.14
C ALA A 23 18.72 17.57 -16.53
N SER A 24 18.59 18.64 -17.34
CA SER A 24 17.91 19.87 -16.91
C SER A 24 16.38 19.74 -16.87
N GLN A 25 15.82 18.62 -17.35
CA GLN A 25 14.37 18.39 -17.49
C GLN A 25 13.92 17.07 -16.83
N ASP A 26 14.53 16.69 -15.71
CA ASP A 26 14.25 15.42 -15.01
C ASP A 26 12.77 15.19 -14.68
N HIS A 27 12.04 16.25 -14.30
CA HIS A 27 10.60 16.13 -14.03
C HIS A 27 9.80 15.76 -15.28
N ALA A 28 10.13 16.33 -16.44
CA ALA A 28 9.48 15.99 -17.71
C ALA A 28 9.85 14.57 -18.13
N ALA A 29 11.13 14.20 -17.98
CA ALA A 29 11.64 12.85 -18.22
C ALA A 29 10.84 11.79 -17.45
N MET A 30 10.64 12.02 -16.14
CA MET A 30 9.88 11.14 -15.25
C MET A 30 8.41 11.03 -15.67
N MET A 31 7.74 12.14 -16.00
CA MET A 31 6.32 12.12 -16.39
C MET A 31 6.08 11.42 -17.73
N VAL A 32 7.00 11.59 -18.68
CA VAL A 32 6.97 10.88 -19.97
C VAL A 32 7.22 9.38 -19.75
N GLY A 33 8.24 9.02 -18.95
CA GLY A 33 8.52 7.65 -18.55
C GLY A 33 7.32 6.97 -17.89
N LEU A 34 6.71 7.64 -16.90
CA LEU A 34 5.51 7.17 -16.20
C LEU A 34 4.33 6.99 -17.17
N THR A 35 4.12 7.94 -18.08
CA THR A 35 3.05 7.83 -19.09
C THR A 35 3.29 6.63 -20.00
N GLY A 36 4.51 6.40 -20.46
CA GLY A 36 4.90 5.20 -21.21
C GLY A 36 4.61 3.91 -20.45
N GLY A 37 4.95 3.86 -19.15
CA GLY A 37 4.61 2.74 -18.29
C GLY A 37 3.10 2.53 -18.11
N LEU A 38 2.33 3.61 -17.93
CA LEU A 38 0.88 3.54 -17.76
C LEU A 38 0.13 3.16 -19.04
N LEU A 39 0.70 3.44 -20.22
CA LEU A 39 0.15 2.99 -21.52
C LEU A 39 0.11 1.47 -21.65
N VAL A 40 0.86 0.73 -20.83
CA VAL A 40 0.74 -0.73 -20.76
C VAL A 40 -0.65 -1.17 -20.29
N ILE A 41 -1.34 -0.39 -19.45
CA ILE A 41 -2.68 -0.71 -18.95
C ILE A 41 -3.71 -0.82 -20.09
N PRO A 42 -3.93 0.20 -20.94
CA PRO A 42 -4.85 0.07 -22.05
C PRO A 42 -4.38 -0.96 -23.10
N CYS A 43 -3.08 -1.15 -23.30
CA CYS A 43 -2.56 -2.22 -24.17
C CYS A 43 -2.95 -3.61 -23.66
N TRP A 44 -2.80 -3.83 -22.35
CA TRP A 44 -3.19 -5.08 -21.69
C TRP A 44 -4.70 -5.30 -21.75
N ALA A 45 -5.50 -4.28 -21.44
CA ALA A 45 -6.96 -4.34 -21.57
C ALA A 45 -7.39 -4.70 -23.00
N TYR A 46 -6.81 -4.06 -24.01
CA TYR A 46 -7.07 -4.38 -25.42
C TYR A 46 -6.71 -5.82 -25.77
N SER A 47 -5.52 -6.28 -25.35
CA SER A 47 -5.05 -7.65 -25.62
C SER A 47 -5.96 -8.69 -24.98
N THR A 48 -6.37 -8.45 -23.74
CA THR A 48 -7.33 -9.34 -23.06
C THR A 48 -8.70 -9.33 -23.72
N ALA A 49 -9.23 -8.18 -24.14
CA ALA A 49 -10.49 -8.10 -24.88
C ALA A 49 -10.43 -8.84 -26.22
N LEU A 50 -9.25 -8.88 -26.87
CA LEU A 50 -9.05 -9.55 -28.15
C LEU A 50 -8.93 -11.08 -28.01
N HIS A 51 -8.23 -11.56 -26.97
CA HIS A 51 -7.85 -12.97 -26.84
C HIS A 51 -8.71 -13.77 -25.86
N VAL A 52 -9.41 -13.12 -24.93
CA VAL A 52 -10.28 -13.80 -23.97
C VAL A 52 -11.61 -14.10 -24.63
N LYS A 53 -11.96 -15.40 -24.72
CA LYS A 53 -13.29 -15.83 -25.16
C LYS A 53 -14.34 -15.30 -24.18
N THR A 54 -15.48 -14.86 -24.69
CA THR A 54 -16.57 -14.18 -23.95
C THR A 54 -17.18 -14.96 -22.78
N ARG A 55 -16.75 -16.19 -22.48
CA ARG A 55 -17.22 -16.98 -21.32
C ARG A 55 -16.09 -17.81 -20.73
N GLY A 56 -15.95 -17.78 -19.39
CA GLY A 56 -15.15 -18.72 -18.60
C GLY A 56 -13.77 -18.25 -18.11
N GLY A 57 -13.49 -16.94 -18.12
CA GLY A 57 -12.23 -16.40 -17.57
C GLY A 57 -12.23 -16.31 -16.04
N ASP A 58 -11.06 -16.43 -15.43
CA ASP A 58 -10.83 -16.19 -14.00
C ASP A 58 -10.48 -14.70 -13.78
N GLU A 59 -11.44 -13.94 -13.25
CA GLU A 59 -11.29 -12.51 -12.96
C GLU A 59 -10.19 -12.24 -11.93
N ASN A 60 -10.00 -13.12 -10.95
CA ASN A 60 -8.94 -12.95 -9.95
C ASN A 60 -7.57 -13.13 -10.58
N LEU A 61 -7.41 -14.15 -11.42
CA LEU A 61 -6.16 -14.36 -12.17
C LEU A 61 -5.85 -13.17 -13.07
N PHE A 62 -6.86 -12.64 -13.76
CA PHE A 62 -6.70 -11.43 -14.58
C PHE A 62 -6.22 -10.24 -13.74
N MET A 63 -6.82 -9.98 -12.58
CA MET A 63 -6.39 -8.89 -11.69
C MET A 63 -4.97 -9.09 -11.17
N VAL A 64 -4.61 -10.32 -10.78
CA VAL A 64 -3.26 -10.67 -10.33
C VAL A 64 -2.22 -10.42 -11.42
N LEU A 65 -2.47 -10.92 -12.64
CA LEU A 65 -1.58 -10.75 -13.78
C LEU A 65 -1.46 -9.29 -14.22
N SER A 66 -2.57 -8.54 -14.20
CA SER A 66 -2.59 -7.11 -14.53
C SER A 66 -1.71 -6.32 -13.56
N ASN A 67 -1.87 -6.54 -12.26
CA ASN A 67 -1.08 -5.88 -11.23
C ASN A 67 0.39 -6.32 -11.26
N ALA A 68 0.68 -7.59 -11.53
CA ALA A 68 2.04 -8.08 -11.69
C ALA A 68 2.73 -7.43 -12.89
N LEU A 69 2.03 -7.29 -14.01
CA LEU A 69 2.52 -6.60 -15.20
C LEU A 69 2.83 -5.13 -14.90
N ILE A 70 1.93 -4.42 -14.19
CA ILE A 70 2.16 -3.03 -13.78
C ILE A 70 3.37 -2.94 -12.84
N ALA A 71 3.51 -3.84 -11.87
CA ALA A 71 4.67 -3.86 -10.98
C ALA A 71 5.98 -4.06 -11.75
N LEU A 72 5.99 -5.00 -12.70
CA LEU A 72 7.16 -5.32 -13.54
C LEU A 72 7.52 -4.20 -14.52
N THR A 73 6.56 -3.39 -14.96
CA THR A 73 6.85 -2.23 -15.83
C THR A 73 7.27 -1.01 -15.02
N MET A 74 6.66 -0.78 -13.86
CA MET A 74 6.95 0.37 -13.01
C MET A 74 8.28 0.23 -12.27
N ALA A 75 8.66 -0.97 -11.82
CA ALA A 75 9.91 -1.18 -11.09
C ALA A 75 11.18 -0.72 -11.85
N PRO A 76 11.44 -1.15 -13.10
CA PRO A 76 12.61 -0.68 -13.83
C PRO A 76 12.56 0.82 -14.12
N LEU A 77 11.37 1.38 -14.38
CA LEU A 77 11.21 2.83 -14.58
C LEU A 77 11.49 3.62 -13.31
N ALA A 78 11.08 3.10 -12.15
CA ALA A 78 11.39 3.70 -10.85
C ALA A 78 12.90 3.76 -10.61
N ILE A 79 13.62 2.70 -10.96
CA ILE A 79 15.10 2.64 -10.86
C ILE A 79 15.75 3.58 -11.87
N ALA A 80 15.31 3.56 -13.13
CA ALA A 80 15.89 4.37 -14.20
C ALA A 80 15.73 5.88 -13.97
N HIS A 81 14.62 6.30 -13.36
CA HIS A 81 14.31 7.71 -13.09
C HIS A 81 14.57 8.14 -11.64
N ASP A 82 15.11 7.26 -10.78
CA ASP A 82 15.20 7.45 -9.31
C ASP A 82 13.89 8.00 -8.68
N SER A 83 12.74 7.55 -9.19
CA SER A 83 11.45 8.17 -8.88
C SER A 83 10.70 7.44 -7.77
N ARG A 84 10.56 8.13 -6.63
CA ARG A 84 9.77 7.64 -5.49
C ARG A 84 8.29 7.46 -5.80
N LEU A 85 7.73 8.27 -6.69
CA LEU A 85 6.33 8.17 -7.11
C LEU A 85 6.09 6.90 -7.92
N ILE A 86 6.95 6.64 -8.92
CA ILE A 86 6.85 5.42 -9.74
C ILE A 86 7.11 4.18 -8.86
N GLY A 87 8.08 4.26 -7.95
CA GLY A 87 8.36 3.21 -6.97
C GLY A 87 7.19 2.94 -6.03
N PHE A 88 6.48 3.99 -5.58
CA PHE A 88 5.25 3.85 -4.80
C PHE A 88 4.17 3.08 -5.57
N CYS A 89 3.93 3.45 -6.83
CA CYS A 89 2.98 2.74 -7.71
C CYS A 89 3.39 1.28 -7.94
N ALA A 90 4.69 1.00 -8.09
CA ALA A 90 5.20 -0.37 -8.24
C ALA A 90 4.92 -1.23 -7.00
N VAL A 91 5.13 -0.69 -5.79
CA VAL A 91 4.81 -1.38 -4.54
C VAL A 91 3.30 -1.57 -4.37
N ALA A 92 2.49 -0.57 -4.73
CA ALA A 92 1.03 -0.69 -4.71
C ALA A 92 0.54 -1.81 -5.65
N ALA A 93 1.07 -1.85 -6.87
CA ALA A 93 0.79 -2.91 -7.84
C ALA A 93 1.27 -4.28 -7.35
N LEU A 94 2.42 -4.37 -6.66
CA LEU A 94 2.87 -5.61 -6.03
C LEU A 94 1.86 -6.14 -5.01
N TYR A 95 1.32 -5.27 -4.14
CA TYR A 95 0.24 -5.66 -3.22
C TYR A 95 -1.03 -6.07 -3.95
N GLY A 96 -1.40 -5.35 -5.02
CA GLY A 96 -2.51 -5.72 -5.89
C GLY A 96 -2.33 -7.13 -6.48
N ALA A 97 -1.13 -7.48 -6.91
CA ALA A 97 -0.80 -8.80 -7.44
C ALA A 97 -0.86 -9.91 -6.38
N MET A 98 -0.62 -9.58 -5.11
CA MET A 98 -0.77 -10.52 -4.00
C MET A 98 -2.24 -10.70 -3.55
N GLY A 99 -3.16 -9.91 -4.11
CA GLY A 99 -4.60 -9.99 -3.87
C GLY A 99 -5.12 -8.93 -2.91
N PHE A 100 -4.38 -7.84 -2.65
CA PHE A 100 -4.94 -6.65 -2.03
C PHE A 100 -5.89 -5.94 -2.99
N VAL A 101 -7.04 -5.51 -2.49
CA VAL A 101 -8.08 -4.84 -3.28
C VAL A 101 -8.48 -3.55 -2.58
N PHE A 102 -8.45 -2.47 -3.35
CA PHE A 102 -9.00 -1.18 -2.99
C PHE A 102 -9.97 -0.74 -4.08
N LEU A 103 -11.25 -0.62 -3.74
CA LEU A 103 -12.30 -0.14 -4.64
C LEU A 103 -12.99 1.05 -4.00
N ALA A 104 -13.06 2.14 -4.75
CA ALA A 104 -13.87 3.31 -4.38
C ALA A 104 -15.21 3.23 -5.11
N PHE A 105 -16.29 3.21 -4.35
CA PHE A 105 -17.66 3.38 -4.84
C PHE A 105 -18.16 4.76 -4.42
N GLY A 106 -19.10 5.36 -5.14
CA GLY A 106 -19.49 6.77 -4.95
C GLY A 106 -19.71 7.22 -3.49
N MET A 107 -20.28 6.36 -2.62
CA MET A 107 -20.51 6.66 -1.20
C MET A 107 -19.64 5.87 -0.21
N GLY A 108 -18.62 5.13 -0.66
CA GLY A 108 -17.81 4.34 0.27
C GLY A 108 -16.60 3.63 -0.34
N PHE A 109 -15.72 3.13 0.52
CA PHE A 109 -14.51 2.42 0.12
C PHE A 109 -14.58 0.96 0.58
N LEU A 110 -14.20 0.05 -0.31
CA LEU A 110 -13.97 -1.36 0.02
C LEU A 110 -12.46 -1.58 0.01
N ILE A 111 -11.93 -1.96 1.16
CA ILE A 111 -10.50 -2.20 1.38
C ILE A 111 -10.35 -3.59 1.99
N GLY A 112 -9.56 -4.46 1.38
CA GLY A 112 -9.38 -5.81 1.90
C GLY A 112 -8.50 -6.70 1.03
N PHE A 113 -8.69 -8.01 1.18
CA PHE A 113 -7.91 -9.04 0.51
C PHE A 113 -8.83 -10.06 -0.18
N GLN A 114 -8.41 -10.59 -1.32
CA GLN A 114 -9.08 -11.67 -2.06
C GLN A 114 -8.91 -13.01 -1.33
N GLY A 115 -9.56 -13.15 -0.18
CA GLY A 115 -9.48 -14.35 0.66
C GLY A 115 -8.32 -14.34 1.65
N ARG A 116 -8.22 -15.45 2.40
CA ARG A 116 -7.26 -15.57 3.51
C ARG A 116 -5.82 -15.78 3.05
N ASP A 117 -5.63 -16.51 1.97
CA ASP A 117 -4.29 -16.75 1.44
C ASP A 117 -3.68 -15.44 0.92
N ALA A 118 -4.47 -14.60 0.25
CA ALA A 118 -4.06 -13.25 -0.13
C ALA A 118 -3.68 -12.40 1.08
N LEU A 119 -4.48 -12.43 2.15
CA LEU A 119 -4.16 -11.76 3.41
C LEU A 119 -2.80 -12.21 3.96
N HIS A 120 -2.55 -13.52 4.05
CA HIS A 120 -1.28 -14.03 4.58
C HIS A 120 -0.08 -13.72 3.67
N ARG A 121 -0.23 -13.76 2.35
CA ARG A 121 0.82 -13.35 1.40
C ARG A 121 1.16 -11.88 1.55
N CYS A 122 0.14 -11.01 1.60
CA CYS A 122 0.33 -9.57 1.80
C CYS A 122 0.97 -9.29 3.17
N LEU A 123 0.53 -9.96 4.23
CA LEU A 123 1.11 -9.84 5.57
C LEU A 123 2.60 -10.23 5.55
N ALA A 124 2.94 -11.39 5.00
CA ALA A 124 4.32 -11.86 4.91
C ALA A 124 5.20 -10.90 4.09
N CYS A 125 4.71 -10.44 2.94
CA CYS A 125 5.42 -9.45 2.14
C CYS A 125 5.60 -8.12 2.89
N SER A 126 4.59 -7.68 3.62
CA SER A 126 4.66 -6.46 4.44
C SER A 126 5.72 -6.57 5.53
N VAL A 127 5.76 -7.69 6.25
CA VAL A 127 6.79 -7.96 7.26
C VAL A 127 8.17 -7.93 6.63
N LEU A 128 8.38 -8.61 5.50
CA LEU A 128 9.66 -8.64 4.81
C LEU A 128 10.08 -7.24 4.34
N LEU A 129 9.17 -6.47 3.72
CA LEU A 129 9.46 -5.12 3.24
C LEU A 129 9.78 -4.17 4.40
N VAL A 130 8.96 -4.16 5.46
CA VAL A 130 9.20 -3.30 6.62
C VAL A 130 10.51 -3.67 7.31
N LEU A 131 10.78 -4.96 7.56
CA LEU A 131 12.04 -5.39 8.18
C LEU A 131 13.25 -5.06 7.31
N LEU A 132 13.15 -5.22 5.98
CA LEU A 132 14.21 -4.85 5.05
C LEU A 132 14.52 -3.35 5.13
N PHE A 133 13.53 -2.48 4.96
CA PHE A 133 13.76 -1.04 4.93
C PHE A 133 14.12 -0.44 6.31
N VAL A 134 13.54 -0.97 7.39
CA VAL A 134 13.96 -0.62 8.76
C VAL A 134 15.39 -1.11 9.01
N GLY A 135 15.73 -2.35 8.62
CA GLY A 135 17.08 -2.89 8.78
C GLY A 135 18.14 -2.09 8.01
N LEU A 136 17.83 -1.73 6.76
CA LEU A 136 18.67 -0.84 5.94
C LEU A 136 18.90 0.51 6.65
N ARG A 137 17.86 1.09 7.24
CA ARG A 137 17.97 2.32 8.04
C ARG A 137 18.88 2.14 9.25
N VAL A 138 18.68 1.07 10.03
CA VAL A 138 19.46 0.80 11.26
C VAL A 138 20.94 0.62 10.95
N VAL A 139 21.27 -0.06 9.84
CA VAL A 139 22.66 -0.28 9.40
C VAL A 139 23.25 0.96 8.70
N GLY A 140 22.41 1.93 8.30
CA GLY A 140 22.83 3.09 7.52
C GLY A 140 23.20 2.76 6.08
N PHE A 141 22.65 1.67 5.52
CA PHE A 141 22.93 1.25 4.14
C PHE A 141 21.83 1.73 3.18
N SER A 142 22.21 2.51 2.17
CA SER A 142 21.29 3.19 1.25
C SER A 142 21.54 2.82 -0.23
N PRO A 143 21.21 1.59 -0.65
CA PRO A 143 21.42 1.19 -2.04
C PRO A 143 20.54 2.01 -3.00
N ALA A 144 21.18 2.62 -4.00
CA ALA A 144 20.52 3.51 -4.97
C ALA A 144 19.31 2.87 -5.67
N TYR A 145 19.37 1.56 -5.94
CA TYR A 145 18.30 0.82 -6.61
C TYR A 145 17.08 0.52 -5.72
N LEU A 146 17.20 0.55 -4.38
CA LEU A 146 16.04 0.39 -3.48
C LEU A 146 15.42 1.72 -3.06
N ARG A 147 16.17 2.82 -3.22
CA ARG A 147 15.74 4.16 -2.83
C ARG A 147 14.38 4.59 -3.41
N PRO A 148 14.06 4.31 -4.68
CA PRO A 148 12.75 4.66 -5.25
C PRO A 148 11.58 3.97 -4.56
N PHE A 149 11.79 2.79 -3.97
CA PHE A 149 10.71 1.99 -3.40
C PHE A 149 10.42 2.30 -1.93
N SER A 150 11.23 3.12 -1.25
CA SER A 150 11.11 3.28 0.20
C SER A 150 9.80 3.89 0.66
N THR A 151 9.29 4.90 -0.05
CA THR A 151 8.01 5.54 0.33
C THR A 151 6.87 4.54 0.22
N GLY A 152 6.81 3.77 -0.89
CA GLY A 152 5.83 2.71 -1.07
C GLY A 152 5.98 1.60 -0.04
N ALA A 153 7.19 1.08 0.15
CA ALA A 153 7.47 -0.02 1.05
C ALA A 153 7.15 0.33 2.51
N MET A 154 7.48 1.54 2.96
CA MET A 154 7.25 1.95 4.34
C MET A 154 5.81 2.39 4.60
N CYS A 155 5.20 3.16 3.69
CA CYS A 155 3.81 3.56 3.86
C CYS A 155 2.87 2.36 3.66
N LEU A 156 2.89 1.73 2.49
CA LEU A 156 2.00 0.62 2.18
C LEU A 156 2.37 -0.64 2.97
N GLY A 157 3.65 -0.91 3.24
CA GLY A 157 4.03 -2.05 4.07
C GLY A 157 3.47 -1.98 5.49
N ASN A 158 3.58 -0.83 6.16
CA ASN A 158 2.98 -0.68 7.49
C ASN A 158 1.44 -0.74 7.41
N VAL A 159 0.82 -0.08 6.43
CA VAL A 159 -0.64 -0.10 6.25
C VAL A 159 -1.16 -1.52 6.01
N MET A 160 -0.54 -2.27 5.09
CA MET A 160 -0.95 -3.64 4.76
C MET A 160 -0.71 -4.60 5.94
N TYR A 161 0.41 -4.45 6.64
CA TYR A 161 0.70 -5.21 7.85
C TYR A 161 -0.39 -5.01 8.92
N PHE A 162 -0.66 -3.76 9.29
CA PHE A 162 -1.62 -3.46 10.35
C PHE A 162 -3.06 -3.73 9.93
N LEU A 163 -3.42 -3.54 8.66
CA LEU A 163 -4.73 -3.93 8.15
C LEU A 163 -4.94 -5.44 8.23
N ALA A 164 -3.95 -6.23 7.82
CA ALA A 164 -4.02 -7.69 7.93
C ALA A 164 -4.11 -8.13 9.39
N MET A 165 -3.32 -7.53 10.29
CA MET A 165 -3.37 -7.81 11.73
C MET A 165 -4.71 -7.41 12.36
N LEU A 166 -5.28 -6.27 11.97
CA LEU A 166 -6.60 -5.82 12.41
C LEU A 166 -7.67 -6.87 12.08
N ILE A 167 -7.74 -7.28 10.81
CA ILE A 167 -8.67 -8.33 10.34
C ILE A 167 -8.45 -9.65 11.09
N LEU A 168 -7.20 -10.05 11.33
CA LEU A 168 -6.88 -11.28 12.07
C LEU A 168 -7.22 -11.19 13.56
N SER A 169 -7.15 -10.00 14.17
CA SER A 169 -7.46 -9.76 15.58
C SER A 169 -8.96 -9.78 15.89
N SER A 170 -9.79 -9.71 14.85
CA SER A 170 -11.24 -9.64 14.94
C SER A 170 -11.86 -10.89 15.61
N LYS A 171 -12.91 -10.68 16.41
CA LYS A 171 -13.74 -11.75 16.99
C LYS A 171 -14.44 -12.58 15.92
N TYR A 172 -14.76 -11.95 14.78
CA TYR A 172 -15.47 -12.58 13.68
C TYR A 172 -14.60 -13.52 12.83
N GLN A 173 -13.31 -13.70 13.17
CA GLN A 173 -12.47 -14.71 12.51
C GLN A 173 -12.66 -16.11 13.12
N PRO A 174 -13.31 -17.05 12.39
CA PRO A 174 -13.78 -18.32 12.95
C PRO A 174 -12.70 -19.38 13.19
N ARG A 175 -11.43 -19.14 12.81
CA ARG A 175 -10.33 -20.13 12.94
C ARG A 175 -8.98 -19.48 13.22
N GLY A 176 -8.12 -20.17 13.99
CA GLY A 176 -6.73 -19.77 14.23
C GLY A 176 -6.34 -19.77 15.72
N ALA A 177 -5.31 -18.99 16.05
CA ALA A 177 -4.87 -18.78 17.42
C ALA A 177 -5.99 -18.20 18.31
N SER A 178 -5.86 -18.41 19.62
CA SER A 178 -6.79 -17.85 20.62
C SER A 178 -6.96 -16.34 20.43
N TYR A 179 -8.18 -15.84 20.57
CA TYR A 179 -8.51 -14.42 20.46
C TYR A 179 -7.56 -13.53 21.29
N LYS A 180 -7.19 -13.97 22.49
CA LYS A 180 -6.22 -13.27 23.36
C LYS A 180 -4.84 -13.16 22.73
N VAL A 181 -4.38 -14.21 22.06
CA VAL A 181 -3.07 -14.23 21.38
C VAL A 181 -3.08 -13.32 20.17
N ARG A 182 -4.16 -13.33 19.36
CA ARG A 182 -4.27 -12.46 18.18
C ARG A 182 -4.31 -10.98 18.55
N ASN A 183 -5.08 -10.61 19.57
CA ASN A 183 -5.15 -9.24 20.06
C ASN A 183 -3.86 -8.83 20.79
N GLY A 184 -3.26 -9.74 21.55
CA GLY A 184 -1.94 -9.51 22.16
C GLY A 184 -0.86 -9.24 21.11
N ALA A 185 -0.87 -10.01 20.00
CA ALA A 185 0.07 -9.81 18.90
C ALA A 185 -0.16 -8.47 18.17
N MET A 186 -1.42 -8.06 17.95
CA MET A 186 -1.74 -6.74 17.39
C MET A 186 -1.29 -5.60 18.29
N LEU A 187 -1.60 -5.66 19.60
CA LEU A 187 -1.19 -4.62 20.53
C LEU A 187 0.34 -4.55 20.66
N ALA A 188 1.02 -5.69 20.75
CA ALA A 188 2.47 -5.75 20.79
C ALA A 188 3.11 -5.18 19.53
N SER A 189 2.56 -5.46 18.34
CA SER A 189 3.09 -4.93 17.08
C SER A 189 2.88 -3.42 16.94
N LEU A 190 1.73 -2.89 17.39
CA LEU A 190 1.46 -1.45 17.44
C LEU A 190 2.46 -0.74 18.37
N LEU A 191 2.66 -1.25 19.59
CA LEU A 191 3.60 -0.67 20.55
C LEU A 191 5.05 -0.76 20.04
N ALA A 192 5.43 -1.88 19.42
CA ALA A 192 6.75 -2.04 18.82
C ALA A 192 6.97 -1.04 17.68
N ALA A 193 5.98 -0.83 16.83
CA ALA A 193 6.07 0.13 15.73
C ALA A 193 6.09 1.58 16.20
N LEU A 194 5.35 1.92 17.26
CA LEU A 194 5.46 3.23 17.91
C LEU A 194 6.85 3.45 18.50
N LEU A 195 7.40 2.44 19.20
CA LEU A 195 8.73 2.54 19.78
C LEU A 195 9.80 2.68 18.71
N VAL A 196 9.86 1.76 17.75
CA VAL A 196 10.84 1.77 16.64
C VAL A 196 10.68 3.03 15.80
N GLY A 197 9.45 3.41 15.49
CA GLY A 197 9.13 4.62 14.72
C GLY A 197 9.65 5.89 15.37
N ASN A 198 9.48 6.04 16.68
CA ASN A 198 9.97 7.21 17.40
C ASN A 198 11.48 7.16 17.66
N VAL A 199 12.05 6.00 18.00
CA VAL A 199 13.50 5.85 18.29
C VAL A 199 14.36 6.09 17.05
N TYR A 200 13.96 5.54 15.90
CA TYR A 200 14.72 5.67 14.66
C TYR A 200 14.27 6.83 13.76
N ALA A 201 13.36 7.68 14.25
CA ALA A 201 12.76 8.78 13.52
C ALA A 201 12.20 8.32 12.15
N LEU A 202 11.28 7.35 12.19
CA LEU A 202 10.52 6.83 11.04
C LEU A 202 9.04 7.24 11.19
N PRO A 203 8.65 8.48 10.80
CA PRO A 203 7.30 8.99 11.01
C PRO A 203 6.21 8.15 10.36
N SER A 204 6.50 7.56 9.19
CA SER A 204 5.55 6.67 8.51
C SER A 204 5.14 5.49 9.40
N MET A 205 6.08 4.90 10.15
CA MET A 205 5.80 3.75 11.01
C MET A 205 5.00 4.14 12.26
N SER A 206 5.39 5.21 12.96
CA SER A 206 4.70 5.68 14.16
C SER A 206 3.31 6.22 13.84
N ASN A 207 3.16 7.01 12.78
CA ASN A 207 1.87 7.58 12.39
C ASN A 207 0.89 6.49 11.95
N THR A 208 1.33 5.52 11.14
CA THR A 208 0.47 4.39 10.77
C THR A 208 0.09 3.56 12.00
N ALA A 209 1.02 3.30 12.93
CA ALA A 209 0.71 2.60 14.16
C ALA A 209 -0.32 3.37 15.03
N CYS A 210 -0.22 4.70 15.14
CA CYS A 210 -1.23 5.52 15.84
C CYS A 210 -2.62 5.36 15.21
N VAL A 211 -2.72 5.47 13.88
CA VAL A 211 -4.01 5.32 13.17
C VAL A 211 -4.61 3.93 13.41
N PHE A 212 -3.80 2.87 13.26
CA PHE A 212 -4.30 1.51 13.46
C PHE A 212 -4.54 1.15 14.92
N LEU A 213 -3.90 1.82 15.89
CA LEU A 213 -4.22 1.70 17.30
C LEU A 213 -5.63 2.25 17.57
N VAL A 214 -5.97 3.41 17.00
CA VAL A 214 -7.33 3.98 17.08
C VAL A 214 -8.34 3.05 16.41
N LEU A 215 -8.08 2.60 15.19
CA LEU A 215 -8.98 1.69 14.47
C LEU A 215 -9.18 0.36 15.22
N TRP A 216 -8.11 -0.19 15.80
CA TRP A 216 -8.19 -1.40 16.61
C TRP A 216 -9.00 -1.17 17.89
N GLY A 217 -8.80 -0.04 18.58
CA GLY A 217 -9.61 0.34 19.73
C GLY A 217 -11.10 0.43 19.39
N MET A 218 -11.44 1.14 18.31
CA MET A 218 -12.81 1.25 17.80
C MET A 218 -13.40 -0.12 17.45
N GLU A 219 -12.63 -1.00 16.79
CA GLU A 219 -13.08 -2.37 16.50
C GLU A 219 -13.39 -3.14 17.80
N LYS A 220 -12.51 -3.07 18.80
CA LYS A 220 -12.72 -3.77 20.08
C LYS A 220 -13.95 -3.25 20.81
N GLU A 221 -14.21 -1.95 20.75
CA GLU A 221 -15.43 -1.38 21.33
C GLU A 221 -16.69 -1.94 20.65
N LEU A 222 -16.68 -2.13 19.33
CA LEU A 222 -17.82 -2.73 18.62
C LEU A 222 -17.99 -4.23 18.90
N GLU A 223 -16.95 -4.94 19.32
CA GLU A 223 -17.01 -6.36 19.67
C GLU A 223 -17.59 -6.62 21.07
N VAL A 224 -17.56 -5.61 21.95
CA VAL A 224 -18.09 -5.65 23.32
C VAL A 224 -19.60 -5.45 23.29
N ASP A 225 -20.33 -6.31 23.99
CA ASP A 225 -21.75 -6.12 24.19
C ASP A 225 -21.99 -5.12 25.33
N TRP A 226 -22.21 -3.86 24.95
CA TRP A 226 -22.43 -2.75 25.88
C TRP A 226 -23.88 -2.67 26.41
N GLY A 227 -24.78 -3.55 25.96
CA GLY A 227 -26.20 -3.44 26.25
C GLY A 227 -26.76 -2.06 25.90
N GLY A 228 -27.54 -1.46 26.81
CA GLY A 228 -28.18 -0.15 26.60
C GLY A 228 -27.22 1.05 26.50
N ILE A 229 -25.95 0.91 26.90
CA ILE A 229 -24.96 2.00 26.89
C ILE A 229 -24.23 2.09 25.55
N GLY A 230 -24.40 1.10 24.65
CA GLY A 230 -23.69 1.05 23.37
C GLY A 230 -23.89 2.29 22.48
N ILE A 231 -25.07 2.92 22.55
CA ILE A 231 -25.35 4.17 21.83
C ILE A 231 -24.47 5.32 22.34
N VAL A 232 -24.24 5.39 23.65
CA VAL A 232 -23.38 6.42 24.26
C VAL A 232 -21.93 6.23 23.86
N VAL A 233 -21.45 4.98 23.86
CA VAL A 233 -20.09 4.62 23.42
C VAL A 233 -19.89 4.94 21.94
N LEU A 234 -20.84 4.55 21.09
CA LEU A 234 -20.82 4.88 19.67
C LEU A 234 -20.80 6.40 19.44
N PHE A 235 -21.65 7.15 20.16
CA PHE A 235 -21.66 8.61 20.08
C PHE A 235 -20.33 9.22 20.51
N ALA A 236 -19.74 8.76 21.62
CA ALA A 236 -18.44 9.21 22.08
C ALA A 236 -17.34 8.97 21.03
N ASN A 237 -17.36 7.83 20.33
CA ASN A 237 -16.46 7.55 19.22
C ASN A 237 -16.61 8.53 18.06
N PHE A 238 -17.84 8.84 17.65
CA PHE A 238 -18.07 9.82 16.58
C PHE A 238 -17.57 11.20 16.98
N VAL A 239 -17.79 11.62 18.23
CA VAL A 239 -17.27 12.89 18.76
C VAL A 239 -15.73 12.88 18.76
N ALA A 240 -15.10 11.80 19.24
CA ALA A 240 -13.65 11.65 19.23
C ALA A 240 -13.09 11.71 17.79
N MET A 241 -13.70 10.98 16.85
CA MET A 241 -13.33 11.02 15.43
C MET A 241 -13.46 12.41 14.82
N TYR A 242 -14.53 13.15 15.16
CA TYR A 242 -14.71 14.52 14.71
C TYR A 242 -13.57 15.43 15.20
N PHE A 243 -13.21 15.34 16.48
CA PHE A 243 -12.09 16.10 17.04
C PHE A 243 -10.75 15.71 16.42
N MET A 244 -10.49 14.41 16.21
CA MET A 244 -9.29 13.93 15.54
C MET A 244 -9.22 14.41 14.09
N ALA A 245 -10.32 14.34 13.34
CA ALA A 245 -10.39 14.83 11.96
C ALA A 245 -10.17 16.34 11.90
N HIS A 246 -10.76 17.11 12.82
CA HIS A 246 -10.53 18.54 12.93
C HIS A 246 -9.07 18.88 13.30
N HIS A 247 -8.46 18.11 14.20
CA HIS A 247 -7.07 18.25 14.57
C HIS A 247 -6.13 17.98 13.38
N LEU A 248 -6.36 16.91 12.63
CA LEU A 248 -5.60 16.60 11.42
C LEU A 248 -5.79 17.65 10.31
N HIS A 249 -6.99 18.22 10.18
CA HIS A 249 -7.25 19.30 9.24
C HIS A 249 -6.50 20.59 9.63
N THR A 250 -6.36 20.87 10.92
CA THR A 250 -5.63 22.05 11.42
C THR A 250 -4.11 21.86 11.46
N HIS A 251 -3.63 20.61 11.37
CA HIS A 251 -2.20 20.23 11.40
C HIS A 251 -1.85 19.35 10.19
N PRO A 252 -1.92 19.88 8.95
CA PRO A 252 -1.69 19.09 7.73
C PRO A 252 -0.30 18.46 7.65
N GLU A 253 0.68 19.02 8.38
CA GLU A 253 2.04 18.49 8.52
C GLU A 253 2.07 17.05 9.07
N LEU A 254 1.10 16.66 9.91
CA LEU A 254 0.99 15.29 10.41
C LEU A 254 0.69 14.31 9.28
N VAL A 255 -0.17 14.70 8.33
CA VAL A 255 -0.53 13.86 7.17
C VAL A 255 0.62 13.83 6.17
N THR A 256 1.23 14.98 5.87
CA THR A 256 2.33 15.02 4.89
C THR A 256 3.57 14.29 5.39
N SER A 257 3.82 14.29 6.71
CA SER A 257 4.94 13.54 7.32
C SER A 257 4.84 12.02 7.12
N MET A 258 3.64 11.46 6.90
CA MET A 258 3.48 10.03 6.57
C MET A 258 4.10 9.66 5.23
N PHE A 259 4.13 10.61 4.29
CA PHE A 259 4.71 10.43 2.96
C PHE A 259 6.15 10.94 2.89
N ASN A 260 6.68 11.50 3.98
CA ASN A 260 8.05 11.97 4.04
C ASN A 260 9.00 10.80 4.34
N PRO A 261 9.88 10.40 3.39
CA PRO A 261 10.88 9.37 3.64
C PRO A 261 12.18 9.95 4.21
N GLU A 262 12.25 11.27 4.50
CA GLU A 262 13.35 11.88 5.24
C GLU A 262 13.50 11.14 6.57
N GLY A 263 14.61 10.41 6.71
CA GLY A 263 14.81 9.46 7.80
C GLY A 263 14.90 7.99 7.39
N LEU A 264 14.82 7.61 6.11
CA LEU A 264 15.17 6.26 5.65
C LEU A 264 16.55 6.20 5.00
N PHE A 265 16.86 7.18 4.17
CA PHE A 265 18.18 7.35 3.58
C PHE A 265 18.69 8.72 3.99
N VAL A 266 19.79 8.73 4.75
CA VAL A 266 20.66 9.90 4.88
C VAL A 266 21.66 9.83 3.73
#